data_AF-A0A8J2KM07-F1
#
_entry.id   AF-A0A8J2KM07-F1
#
_cell.length_a   1.000
_cell.length_b   1.000
_cell.length_c   1.000
_cell.angle_alpha   90.00
_cell.angle_beta   90.00
_cell.angle_gamma   90.00
#
_symmetry.space_group_name_H-M   'P 1'
#
loop_
_entity.id
_entity.type
_entity.pdbx_description
1 polymer ?
#
loop_
_entity_poly.entity_id
_entity_poly.type
_entity_poly.pdbx_seq_one_letter_code
_entity_poly.pdbx_strand_id
1 'polypeptide(L)'
;KMVRNYIRQTTRGQTYTTDDIVNAVRFVTSGHSAHEAEKIFLVPSKTIRRRLDPKWVDPSIRKHGGFQQLFSKAQEEELASYLKIACDRSL
;
A
#
# COMPACT_ATOMS: atom_id res chain seq x y z
N LYS A 1 0.63 18.11 -46.54
CA LYS A 1 1.27 17.47 -45.37
C LYS A 1 0.15 17.02 -44.42
N MET A 2 -0.14 15.71 -44.28
CA MET A 2 -1.20 15.23 -43.36
C MET A 2 -0.73 15.36 -41.91
N VAL A 3 -1.57 15.95 -41.05
CA VAL A 3 -1.33 16.03 -39.60
C VAL A 3 -1.79 14.71 -38.97
N ARG A 4 -0.88 14.02 -38.28
CA ARG A 4 -1.18 12.79 -37.55
C ARG A 4 -1.64 13.17 -36.14
N ASN A 5 -2.95 13.15 -35.90
CA ASN A 5 -3.51 13.41 -34.57
C ASN A 5 -3.32 12.18 -33.68
N TYR A 6 -2.40 12.27 -32.72
CA TYR A 6 -2.19 11.21 -31.74
C TYR A 6 -3.10 11.45 -30.52
N ILE A 7 -4.17 10.67 -30.41
CA ILE A 7 -4.99 10.62 -29.19
C ILE A 7 -4.31 9.64 -28.24
N ARG A 8 -3.79 10.16 -27.12
CA ARG A 8 -3.28 9.33 -26.01
C ARG A 8 -4.47 8.63 -25.36
N GLN A 9 -4.55 7.30 -25.51
CA GLN A 9 -5.43 6.46 -24.69
C GLN A 9 -4.87 6.45 -23.26
N THR A 10 -5.27 7.41 -22.43
CA THR A 10 -4.86 7.45 -21.03
C THR A 10 -5.84 6.64 -20.19
N THR A 11 -5.37 5.58 -19.54
CA THR A 11 -6.10 4.85 -18.48
C THR A 11 -6.18 5.63 -17.16
N ARG A 12 -5.75 6.91 -17.12
CA ARG A 12 -5.90 7.81 -15.98
C ARG A 12 -7.37 8.19 -15.81
N GLY A 13 -8.10 7.43 -15.01
CA GLY A 13 -9.50 7.70 -14.69
C GLY A 13 -10.37 6.48 -14.40
N GLN A 14 -9.89 5.26 -14.66
CA GLN A 14 -10.58 4.04 -14.22
C GLN A 14 -10.49 3.94 -12.69
N THR A 15 -11.61 4.24 -12.04
CA THR A 15 -11.80 4.07 -10.60
C THR A 15 -12.37 2.68 -10.35
N TYR A 16 -11.56 1.80 -9.77
CA TYR A 16 -12.01 0.50 -9.25
C TYR A 16 -12.35 0.64 -7.77
N THR A 17 -13.38 -0.07 -7.33
CA THR A 17 -13.85 -0.06 -5.95
C THR A 17 -13.00 -0.96 -5.05
N THR A 18 -13.21 -0.88 -3.74
CA THR A 18 -12.62 -1.83 -2.79
C THR A 18 -13.06 -3.26 -3.06
N ASP A 19 -14.32 -3.45 -3.46
CA ASP A 19 -14.89 -4.78 -3.69
C ASP A 19 -14.29 -5.43 -4.94
N ASP A 20 -14.04 -4.63 -6.00
CA ASP A 20 -13.33 -5.10 -7.20
C ASP A 20 -11.94 -5.63 -6.86
N ILE A 21 -11.22 -4.94 -5.96
CA ILE A 21 -9.91 -5.38 -5.49
C ILE A 21 -10.02 -6.71 -4.74
N VAL A 22 -10.98 -6.83 -3.82
CA VAL A 22 -11.17 -8.05 -3.02
C VAL A 22 -11.51 -9.24 -3.92
N ASN A 23 -12.42 -9.05 -4.88
CA ASN A 23 -12.83 -10.09 -5.82
C ASN A 23 -11.67 -10.48 -6.76
N ALA A 24 -10.91 -9.50 -7.26
CA ALA A 24 -9.74 -9.76 -8.09
C ALA A 24 -8.64 -10.53 -7.34
N VAL A 25 -8.39 -10.18 -6.08
CA VAL A 25 -7.43 -10.91 -5.23
C VAL A 25 -7.92 -12.33 -4.99
N ARG A 26 -9.19 -12.53 -4.62
CA ARG A 26 -9.78 -13.86 -4.41
C ARG A 26 -9.66 -14.75 -5.65
N PHE A 27 -9.95 -14.19 -6.83
CA PHE A 27 -9.84 -14.87 -8.10
C PHE A 27 -8.40 -15.32 -8.42
N VAL A 28 -7.40 -14.49 -8.11
CA VAL A 28 -6.00 -14.91 -8.27
C VAL A 28 -5.61 -15.97 -7.22
N THR A 29 -6.08 -15.85 -5.98
CA THR A 29 -5.80 -16.86 -4.95
C THR A 29 -6.44 -18.22 -5.24
N SER A 30 -7.51 -18.27 -6.04
CA SER A 30 -8.11 -19.53 -6.49
C SER A 30 -7.37 -20.17 -7.68
N GLY A 31 -6.23 -19.62 -8.11
CA GLY A 31 -5.34 -20.22 -9.10
C GLY A 31 -5.38 -19.57 -10.48
N HIS A 32 -6.16 -18.51 -10.69
CA HIS A 32 -6.20 -17.80 -11.97
C HIS A 32 -5.09 -16.76 -12.10
N SER A 33 -4.80 -16.34 -13.33
CA SER A 33 -3.74 -15.37 -13.58
C SER A 33 -4.18 -13.95 -13.21
N ALA A 34 -3.22 -13.13 -12.75
CA ALA A 34 -3.48 -11.71 -12.48
C ALA A 34 -3.89 -10.93 -13.74
N HIS A 35 -3.47 -11.37 -14.92
CA HIS A 35 -3.84 -10.75 -16.19
C HIS A 35 -5.30 -11.03 -16.57
N GLU A 36 -5.82 -12.23 -16.28
CA GLU A 36 -7.25 -12.52 -16.41
C GLU A 36 -8.07 -11.70 -15.43
N ALA A 37 -7.62 -11.63 -14.17
CA ALA A 37 -8.28 -10.81 -13.14
C ALA A 37 -8.35 -9.32 -13.55
N GLU A 38 -7.30 -8.79 -14.17
CA GLU A 38 -7.28 -7.42 -14.67
C GLU A 38 -8.33 -7.14 -15.74
N LYS A 39 -8.59 -8.11 -16.63
CA LYS A 39 -9.62 -7.97 -17.67
C LYS A 39 -11.03 -8.07 -17.10
N ILE A 40 -11.25 -8.93 -16.10
CA ILE A 40 -12.57 -9.20 -15.52
C ILE A 40 -13.00 -8.09 -14.56
N PHE A 41 -12.11 -7.72 -13.63
CA PHE A 41 -12.43 -6.79 -12.54
C PHE A 41 -11.97 -5.36 -12.82
N LEU A 42 -11.34 -5.12 -13.97
CA LEU A 42 -10.78 -3.81 -14.36
C LEU A 42 -9.78 -3.23 -13.34
N VAL A 43 -9.19 -4.10 -12.51
CA VAL A 43 -8.16 -3.73 -11.54
C VAL A 43 -6.78 -3.99 -12.15
N PRO A 44 -5.88 -3.00 -12.21
CA PRO A 44 -4.56 -3.22 -12.78
C PRO A 44 -3.80 -4.38 -12.14
N SER A 45 -3.15 -5.22 -12.95
CA SER A 45 -2.36 -6.37 -12.47
C SER A 45 -1.31 -6.00 -11.42
N LYS A 46 -0.79 -4.76 -11.49
CA LYS A 46 0.15 -4.22 -10.50
C LYS A 46 -0.50 -4.02 -9.13
N THR A 47 -1.74 -3.53 -9.10
CA THR A 47 -2.51 -3.33 -7.87
C THR A 47 -2.83 -4.67 -7.21
N ILE A 48 -3.26 -5.66 -8.00
CA ILE A 48 -3.57 -7.02 -7.51
C ILE A 48 -2.31 -7.66 -6.91
N ARG A 49 -1.19 -7.66 -7.63
CA ARG A 49 0.09 -8.20 -7.13
C ARG A 49 0.57 -7.51 -5.85
N ARG A 50 0.42 -6.19 -5.75
CA ARG A 50 0.77 -5.45 -4.53
C ARG A 50 -0.05 -5.92 -3.31
N ARG A 51 -1.31 -6.31 -3.51
CA ARG A 51 -2.18 -6.83 -2.44
C ARG A 51 -1.85 -8.26 -2.03
N LEU A 52 -1.24 -9.03 -2.93
CA LEU A 52 -0.77 -10.40 -2.66
C LEU A 52 0.63 -10.44 -2.03
N ASP A 53 1.40 -9.34 -2.13
CA ASP A 53 2.75 -9.28 -1.58
C ASP A 53 2.71 -9.28 -0.04
N PRO A 54 3.35 -10.26 0.63
CA PRO A 54 3.36 -10.38 2.08
C PRO A 54 3.84 -9.13 2.82
N LYS A 55 4.72 -8.33 2.21
CA LYS A 55 5.21 -7.07 2.80
C LYS A 55 4.10 -6.05 3.00
N TRP A 56 3.05 -6.12 2.21
CA TRP A 56 1.90 -5.22 2.31
C TRP A 56 0.82 -5.77 3.23
N VAL A 57 0.80 -7.09 3.46
CA VAL A 57 -0.14 -7.80 4.34
C VAL A 57 0.34 -7.78 5.79
N ASP A 58 1.62 -8.07 6.05
CA ASP A 58 2.21 -8.06 7.38
C ASP A 58 3.21 -6.90 7.52
N PRO A 59 2.88 -5.88 8.34
CA PRO A 59 3.79 -4.77 8.64
C PRO A 59 5.13 -5.22 9.23
N SER A 60 5.18 -6.36 9.93
CA SER A 60 6.37 -6.89 10.58
C SER A 60 7.43 -7.36 9.57
N ILE A 61 6.99 -7.74 8.36
CA ILE A 61 7.88 -8.16 7.26
C ILE A 61 8.49 -6.94 6.55
N ARG A 62 7.93 -5.74 6.75
CA ARG A 62 8.48 -4.52 6.16
C ARG A 62 9.85 -4.28 6.77
N LYS A 63 10.88 -4.50 5.97
CA LYS A 63 12.22 -4.01 6.25
C LYS A 63 12.15 -2.49 6.20
N HIS A 64 11.86 -1.87 7.33
CA HIS A 64 12.25 -0.51 7.56
C HIS A 64 13.77 -0.46 7.37
N GLY A 65 14.25 0.46 6.53
CA GLY A 65 15.69 0.66 6.40
C GLY A 65 16.32 0.88 7.77
N GLY A 66 17.64 0.71 7.89
CA GLY A 66 18.32 1.05 9.13
C GLY A 66 18.10 2.53 9.43
N PHE A 67 17.19 2.83 10.35
CA PHE A 67 17.04 4.18 10.87
C PHE A 67 18.28 4.46 11.71
N GLN A 68 18.91 5.62 11.49
CA GLN A 68 19.90 6.09 12.45
C GLN A 68 19.17 6.36 13.76
N GLN A 69 19.66 5.77 14.85
CA GLN A 69 19.20 6.11 16.19
C GLN A 69 19.57 7.57 16.46
N LEU A 70 18.56 8.45 16.47
CA LEU A 70 18.71 9.88 16.79
C LEU A 70 18.90 10.10 18.29
N PHE A 71 18.25 9.26 19.10
CA PHE A 71 18.31 9.30 20.55
C PHE A 71 18.96 8.02 21.07
N SER A 72 19.70 8.15 22.17
CA SER A 72 20.10 6.99 22.96
C SER A 72 18.90 6.42 23.71
N LYS A 73 18.95 5.14 24.10
CA LYS A 73 17.88 4.51 24.90
C LYS A 73 17.51 5.30 26.16
N ALA A 74 18.50 5.89 26.83
CA ALA A 74 18.28 6.70 28.02
C ALA A 74 17.44 7.96 27.73
N GLN A 75 17.69 8.61 26.58
CA GLN A 75 16.91 9.78 26.15
C GLN A 75 15.48 9.40 25.75
N GLU A 76 15.30 8.21 25.16
CA GLU A 76 13.96 7.68 24.84
C GLU A 76 13.15 7.38 26.11
N GLU A 77 13.77 6.79 27.13
CA GLU A 77 13.14 6.52 28.44
C GLU A 77 12.77 7.80 29.18
N GLU A 78 13.66 8.80 29.18
CA GLU A 78 13.40 10.11 29.76
C GLU A 78 12.20 10.79 29.09
N LEU A 79 12.16 10.81 27.75
CA LEU A 79 11.04 11.38 26.99
C LEU A 79 9.72 10.65 27.27
N ALA A 80 9.75 9.31 27.32
CA ALA A 80 8.56 8.51 27.62
C ALA A 80 8.00 8.82 29.02
N SER A 81 8.88 8.98 30.01
CA SER A 81 8.50 9.37 31.37
C SER A 81 7.84 10.75 31.40
N TYR A 82 8.40 11.72 30.69
CA TYR A 82 7.87 13.08 30.60
C TYR A 82 6.49 13.10 29.95
N LEU A 83 6.31 12.39 28.83
CA LEU A 83 5.03 12.28 28.14
C LEU A 83 3.95 11.67 29.02
N LYS A 84 4.29 10.65 29.82
CA LYS A 84 3.35 10.02 30.75
C LYS A 84 2.87 11.02 31.80
N ILE A 85 3.79 11.77 32.40
CA ILE A 85 3.48 12.83 33.38
C ILE A 85 2.64 13.95 32.75
N ALA A 86 2.95 14.37 31.52
CA ALA A 86 2.21 15.39 30.81
C ALA A 86 0.77 14.94 30.49
N CYS A 87 0.60 13.69 30.07
CA CYS A 87 -0.71 13.11 29.78
C CYS A 87 -1.58 13.03 31.04
N ASP A 88 -1.01 12.56 32.16
CA ASP A 88 -1.72 12.40 33.43
C ASP A 88 -2.10 13.74 34.08
N ARG A 89 -1.37 14.84 33.77
CA ARG A 89 -1.66 16.20 34.24
C ARG A 89 -2.68 16.97 33.38
N SER A 90 -3.15 16.36 32.29
CA SER A 90 -4.08 17.00 31.33
C SER A 90 -5.56 16.67 31.61
N LEU A 91 -5.87 16.02 32.74
CA LEU A 91 -7.21 15.68 33.24
C LEU A 91 -7.51 16.48 34.52
#